data_AF-A0A1T4X9Y3-F1
#
_entry.id   AF-A0A1T4X9Y3-F1
#
_cell.length_a   1.000
_cell.length_b   1.000
_cell.length_c   1.000
_cell.angle_alpha   90.00
_cell.angle_beta   90.00
_cell.angle_gamma   90.00
#
_symmetry.space_group_name_H-M   'P 1'
#
loop_
_entity.id
_entity.type
_entity.pdbx_description
1 polymer ?
#
loop_
_entity_poly.entity_id
_entity_poly.type
_entity_poly.pdbx_seq_one_letter_code
_entity_poly.pdbx_strand_id
1 'polypeptide(L)'
;MRRTFTPLLVLLFLLLVATVVFLWQTDAPIKESSSKVAFPEHSPHDPKRSVVGVNSQAEKSRSQTARTPTFTADPAHYKRAYMLSLDGNRLSMESVQDIEGDFAARRRQPEEWSGMLRCRLMDADGQTLAEEIIAAPDQLCTVLDSHDGPSKPVKLAIPGPVIFQVRMPRVVGAHQLEVFRIQGPGNLAHDQWLGNISLNE
;
A
#
# COMPACT_ATOMS: atom_id res chain seq x y z
N MET A 1 59.28 -19.08 -19.39
CA MET A 1 58.15 -19.52 -20.26
C MET A 1 56.98 -18.55 -20.06
N ARG A 2 56.78 -17.59 -20.99
CA ARG A 2 55.68 -16.62 -20.93
C ARG A 2 54.46 -17.23 -21.61
N ARG A 3 53.45 -17.64 -20.84
CA ARG A 3 52.18 -18.15 -21.38
C ARG A 3 51.36 -16.96 -21.88
N THR A 4 51.10 -16.95 -23.17
CA THR A 4 50.24 -15.99 -23.89
C THR A 4 48.78 -16.22 -23.48
N PHE A 5 48.32 -15.48 -22.47
CA PHE A 5 46.93 -15.47 -21.97
C PHE A 5 45.95 -14.63 -22.83
N THR A 6 46.45 -14.03 -23.91
CA THR A 6 45.70 -13.14 -24.81
C THR A 6 44.53 -13.79 -25.58
N PRO A 7 44.58 -15.05 -26.07
CA PRO A 7 43.48 -15.56 -26.90
C PRO A 7 42.22 -15.90 -26.08
N LEU A 8 42.39 -16.33 -24.83
CA LEU A 8 41.27 -16.70 -23.96
C LEU A 8 40.47 -15.48 -23.50
N LEU A 9 41.15 -14.37 -23.22
CA LEU A 9 40.52 -13.12 -22.80
C LEU A 9 39.71 -12.48 -23.95
N VAL A 10 40.24 -12.56 -25.18
CA VAL A 10 39.52 -12.11 -26.39
C VAL A 10 38.27 -12.94 -26.63
N LEU A 11 38.36 -14.27 -26.48
CA LEU A 11 37.20 -15.16 -26.69
C LEU A 11 36.10 -14.92 -25.65
N LEU A 12 36.48 -14.68 -24.38
CA LEU A 12 35.53 -14.38 -23.30
C LEU A 12 34.83 -13.02 -23.54
N PHE A 13 35.58 -12.02 -24.04
CA PHE A 13 35.01 -10.72 -24.39
C PHE A 13 34.02 -10.82 -25.56
N LEU A 14 34.35 -11.57 -26.62
CA LEU A 14 33.45 -11.79 -27.76
C LEU A 14 32.16 -12.51 -27.34
N LEU A 15 32.25 -13.47 -26.43
CA LEU A 15 31.09 -14.21 -25.93
C LEU A 15 30.16 -13.30 -25.11
N LEU A 16 30.73 -12.39 -24.31
CA LEU A 16 29.98 -11.41 -23.54
C LEU A 16 29.29 -10.37 -24.44
N VAL A 17 29.94 -9.92 -25.51
CA VAL A 17 29.30 -9.03 -26.49
C VAL A 17 28.14 -9.74 -27.21
N ALA A 18 28.30 -11.01 -27.57
CA ALA A 18 27.25 -11.78 -28.23
C ALA A 18 26.02 -11.98 -27.34
N THR A 19 26.18 -12.20 -26.04
CA THR A 19 25.03 -12.34 -25.12
C THR A 19 24.30 -11.02 -24.91
N VAL A 20 25.01 -9.89 -24.84
CA VAL A 20 24.38 -8.58 -24.74
C VAL A 20 23.58 -8.26 -26.00
N VAL A 21 24.14 -8.52 -27.20
CA VAL A 21 23.41 -8.31 -28.46
C VAL A 21 22.17 -9.21 -28.56
N PHE A 22 22.27 -10.47 -28.11
CA PHE A 22 21.14 -11.39 -28.12
C PHE A 22 20.00 -10.93 -27.19
N LEU A 23 20.34 -10.44 -25.99
CA LEU A 23 19.34 -9.91 -25.04
C LEU A 23 18.65 -8.65 -25.56
N TRP A 24 19.32 -7.84 -26.37
CA TRP A 24 18.72 -6.66 -27.00
C TRP A 24 17.82 -6.99 -28.19
N GLN A 25 17.98 -8.17 -28.80
CA GLN A 25 17.11 -8.61 -29.92
C GLN A 25 15.81 -9.27 -29.46
N THR A 26 15.67 -9.62 -28.18
CA THR A 26 14.47 -10.30 -27.66
C THR A 26 13.32 -9.36 -27.27
N ASP A 27 13.48 -8.04 -27.38
CA ASP A 27 12.36 -7.09 -27.27
C ASP A 27 11.54 -7.04 -28.56
N ALA A 28 10.87 -8.15 -28.87
CA ALA A 28 9.85 -8.19 -29.90
C ALA A 28 8.55 -7.57 -29.34
N PRO A 29 7.97 -6.53 -29.97
CA PRO A 29 6.73 -5.94 -29.51
C PRO A 29 5.55 -6.90 -29.71
N ILE A 30 4.83 -7.17 -28.63
CA ILE A 30 3.54 -7.87 -28.65
C ILE A 30 2.57 -7.02 -29.47
N LYS A 31 2.14 -7.53 -30.62
CA LYS A 31 1.04 -6.97 -31.41
C LYS A 31 -0.27 -7.19 -30.63
N GLU A 32 -0.76 -6.16 -29.96
CA GLU A 32 -2.13 -6.16 -29.46
C GLU A 32 -3.12 -6.00 -30.61
N SER A 33 -3.93 -7.04 -30.80
CA SER A 33 -5.09 -7.02 -31.69
C SER A 33 -6.11 -6.00 -31.19
N SER A 34 -6.20 -4.88 -31.91
CA SER A 34 -7.26 -3.88 -31.78
C SER A 34 -8.63 -4.53 -32.02
N SER A 35 -9.42 -4.69 -30.96
CA SER A 35 -10.86 -4.97 -31.07
C SER A 35 -11.61 -3.63 -31.01
N LYS A 36 -12.20 -3.28 -32.16
CA LYS A 36 -12.99 -2.08 -32.40
C LYS A 36 -14.38 -2.28 -31.78
N VAL A 37 -14.60 -1.76 -30.57
CA VAL A 37 -15.95 -1.66 -29.98
C VAL A 37 -16.58 -0.34 -30.42
N ALA A 38 -17.66 -0.46 -31.18
CA ALA A 38 -18.45 0.65 -31.69
C ALA A 38 -19.28 1.30 -30.58
N PHE A 39 -19.18 2.63 -30.49
CA PHE A 39 -20.18 3.48 -29.85
C PHE A 39 -21.50 3.45 -30.64
N PRO A 40 -22.64 3.65 -29.95
CA PRO A 40 -23.67 4.49 -30.50
C PRO A 40 -23.93 5.72 -29.62
N GLU A 41 -24.45 6.70 -30.34
CA GLU A 41 -24.51 8.13 -30.12
C GLU A 41 -25.81 8.54 -29.39
N HIS A 42 -25.79 9.76 -28.86
CA HIS A 42 -26.81 10.45 -28.07
C HIS A 42 -28.26 10.44 -28.60
N SER A 43 -29.24 10.55 -27.68
CA SER A 43 -30.01 11.79 -27.37
C SER A 43 -31.46 11.47 -26.89
N PRO A 44 -32.31 12.45 -26.49
CA PRO A 44 -32.58 12.84 -25.10
C PRO A 44 -34.07 12.67 -24.70
N HIS A 45 -34.41 12.71 -23.40
CA HIS A 45 -35.66 13.33 -22.90
C HIS A 45 -35.66 13.44 -21.36
N ASP A 46 -36.08 14.61 -20.90
CA ASP A 46 -36.17 15.13 -19.52
C ASP A 46 -37.62 14.95 -18.98
N PRO A 47 -38.05 15.53 -17.84
CA PRO A 47 -37.95 15.04 -16.46
C PRO A 47 -39.31 14.66 -15.84
N LYS A 48 -39.33 13.84 -14.77
CA LYS A 48 -40.46 13.83 -13.80
C LYS A 48 -40.00 13.76 -12.34
N ARG A 49 -40.14 14.92 -11.72
CA ARG A 49 -40.33 15.22 -10.29
C ARG A 49 -41.31 14.23 -9.62
N SER A 50 -40.92 13.67 -8.48
CA SER A 50 -41.87 13.32 -7.42
C SER A 50 -41.20 13.57 -6.06
N VAL A 51 -41.79 14.52 -5.35
CA VAL A 51 -41.53 14.90 -3.97
C VAL A 51 -42.52 14.14 -3.10
N VAL A 52 -42.05 13.23 -2.26
CA VAL A 52 -42.66 12.77 -0.98
C VAL A 52 -41.49 12.12 -0.23
N GLY A 53 -41.16 12.35 1.02
CA GLY A 53 -41.80 13.01 2.15
C GLY A 53 -41.05 12.48 3.37
N VAL A 54 -40.71 13.38 4.28
CA VAL A 54 -40.05 13.12 5.57
C VAL A 54 -40.69 11.93 6.30
N ASN A 55 -39.87 11.03 6.83
CA ASN A 55 -40.19 10.35 8.07
C ASN A 55 -38.94 10.22 8.93
N SER A 56 -38.87 11.12 9.91
CA SER A 56 -38.02 10.99 11.09
C SER A 56 -38.49 9.77 11.89
N GLN A 57 -37.69 8.72 11.92
CA GLN A 57 -37.73 7.77 13.02
C GLN A 57 -36.33 7.61 13.59
N ALA A 58 -36.25 8.01 14.85
CA ALA A 58 -35.14 7.79 15.74
C ALA A 58 -34.89 6.28 15.89
N GLU A 59 -34.01 5.72 15.08
CA GLU A 59 -33.33 4.47 15.43
C GLU A 59 -32.10 4.82 16.28
N LYS A 60 -32.43 5.08 17.55
CA LYS A 60 -31.71 4.64 18.74
C LYS A 60 -30.45 3.83 18.38
N SER A 61 -29.29 4.47 18.50
CA SER A 61 -27.98 3.85 18.50
C SER A 61 -28.02 2.57 19.31
N ARG A 62 -28.13 1.45 18.60
CA ARG A 62 -27.82 0.15 19.15
C ARG A 62 -26.31 0.14 19.18
N SER A 63 -25.76 0.63 20.28
CA SER A 63 -24.41 0.30 20.71
C SER A 63 -24.39 -1.23 20.79
N GLN A 64 -24.06 -1.87 19.68
CA GLN A 64 -23.59 -3.24 19.68
C GLN A 64 -22.37 -3.21 20.59
N THR A 65 -22.55 -3.73 21.79
CA THR A 65 -21.46 -4.13 22.66
C THR A 65 -20.68 -5.17 21.86
N ALA A 66 -19.74 -4.70 21.04
CA ALA A 66 -18.76 -5.56 20.41
C ALA A 66 -18.14 -6.34 21.57
N ARG A 67 -18.40 -7.65 21.60
CA ARG A 67 -17.80 -8.53 22.59
C ARG A 67 -16.30 -8.36 22.41
N THR A 68 -15.62 -7.76 23.38
CA THR A 68 -14.16 -7.67 23.37
C THR A 68 -13.68 -9.12 23.30
N PRO A 69 -13.05 -9.54 22.19
CA PRO A 69 -12.60 -10.91 22.07
C PRO A 69 -11.59 -11.20 23.18
N THR A 70 -11.46 -12.46 23.58
CA THR A 70 -10.42 -12.86 24.54
C THR A 70 -9.05 -12.62 23.90
N PHE A 71 -8.02 -12.44 24.72
CA PHE A 71 -6.66 -12.16 24.26
C PHE A 71 -6.14 -13.18 23.21
N THR A 72 -6.58 -14.44 23.32
CA THR A 72 -6.24 -15.57 22.44
C THR A 72 -7.23 -15.77 21.28
N ALA A 73 -7.75 -14.69 20.70
CA ALA A 73 -8.63 -14.80 19.56
C ALA A 73 -7.86 -15.20 18.30
N ASP A 74 -8.44 -16.09 17.49
CA ASP A 74 -7.83 -16.56 16.25
C ASP A 74 -7.56 -15.38 15.30
N PRO A 75 -6.30 -15.14 14.88
CA PRO A 75 -5.96 -14.02 14.01
C PRO A 75 -6.62 -14.11 12.62
N ALA A 76 -7.13 -15.28 12.23
CA ALA A 76 -7.92 -15.43 11.01
C ALA A 76 -9.34 -14.84 11.15
N HIS A 77 -9.83 -14.63 12.37
CA HIS A 77 -11.20 -14.19 12.63
C HIS A 77 -11.30 -12.84 13.36
N TYR A 78 -10.25 -12.45 14.08
CA TYR A 78 -10.22 -11.20 14.85
C TYR A 78 -8.96 -10.38 14.56
N LYS A 79 -9.16 -9.09 14.34
CA LYS A 79 -8.09 -8.10 14.24
C LYS A 79 -8.42 -6.89 15.12
N ARG A 80 -7.41 -6.11 15.47
CA ARG A 80 -7.56 -4.79 16.10
C ARG A 80 -7.38 -3.71 15.05
N ALA A 81 -8.42 -2.90 14.87
CA ALA A 81 -8.40 -1.72 14.02
C ALA A 81 -7.93 -0.52 14.81
N TYR A 82 -6.90 0.16 14.30
CA TYR A 82 -6.42 1.44 14.79
C TYR A 82 -6.82 2.50 13.78
N MET A 83 -7.68 3.42 14.19
CA MET A 83 -8.01 4.61 13.41
C MET A 83 -7.00 5.70 13.76
N LEU A 84 -6.29 6.17 12.75
CA LEU A 84 -5.15 7.07 12.88
C LEU A 84 -5.39 8.34 12.07
N SER A 85 -4.85 9.44 12.58
CA SER A 85 -4.82 10.73 11.92
C SER A 85 -3.39 11.16 11.69
N LEU A 86 -3.05 11.52 10.45
CA LEU A 86 -1.76 12.02 10.04
C LEU A 86 -1.91 13.47 9.56
N ASP A 87 -1.36 14.41 10.31
CA ASP A 87 -1.27 15.82 9.93
C ASP A 87 0.20 16.20 9.69
N GLY A 88 0.61 16.21 8.42
CA GLY A 88 2.02 16.31 8.05
C GLY A 88 2.84 15.12 8.58
N ASN A 89 3.71 15.36 9.56
CA ASN A 89 4.50 14.32 10.25
C ASN A 89 4.00 14.06 11.68
N ARG A 90 2.79 14.50 12.02
CA ARG A 90 2.21 14.27 13.34
C ARG A 90 1.19 13.16 13.26
N LEU A 91 1.56 12.00 13.81
CA LEU A 91 0.68 10.84 13.92
C LEU A 91 -0.09 10.89 15.25
N SER A 92 -1.39 10.60 15.20
CA SER A 92 -2.26 10.54 16.38
C SER A 92 -3.30 9.44 16.26
N MET A 93 -3.77 8.94 17.41
CA MET A 93 -4.74 7.86 17.51
C MET A 93 -6.12 8.43 17.78
N GLU A 94 -7.06 8.12 16.90
CA GLU A 94 -8.45 8.57 17.01
C GLU A 94 -9.31 7.55 17.76
N SER A 95 -9.16 6.27 17.41
CA SER A 95 -9.86 5.18 18.10
C SER A 95 -9.20 3.83 17.88
N VAL A 96 -9.50 2.91 18.79
CA VAL A 96 -9.09 1.50 18.71
C VAL A 96 -10.33 0.64 18.85
N GLN A 97 -10.52 -0.31 17.94
CA GLN A 97 -11.67 -1.22 17.97
C GLN A 97 -11.25 -2.63 17.59
N ASP A 98 -11.66 -3.61 18.38
CA ASP A 98 -11.56 -5.01 17.98
C ASP A 98 -12.66 -5.34 16.97
N ILE A 99 -12.27 -5.91 15.84
CA ILE A 99 -13.14 -6.24 14.71
C ILE A 99 -13.12 -7.74 14.45
N GLU A 100 -14.29 -8.28 14.12
CA GLU A 100 -14.50 -9.68 13.76
C GLU A 100 -14.82 -9.77 12.26
N GLY A 101 -14.25 -10.74 11.57
CA GLY A 101 -14.44 -10.94 10.13
C GLY A 101 -13.56 -12.06 9.59
N ASP A 102 -13.60 -12.30 8.29
CA ASP A 102 -12.66 -13.22 7.64
C ASP A 102 -11.37 -12.46 7.30
N PHE A 103 -10.33 -12.69 8.10
CA PHE A 103 -9.00 -12.13 7.93
C PHE A 103 -7.97 -13.19 7.55
N ALA A 104 -8.40 -14.29 6.91
CA ALA A 104 -7.50 -15.32 6.44
C ALA A 104 -6.33 -14.72 5.66
N ALA A 105 -5.12 -15.19 5.96
CA ALA A 105 -3.90 -14.68 5.35
C ALA A 105 -3.99 -14.76 3.82
N ARG A 106 -3.64 -13.65 3.16
CA ARG A 106 -3.56 -13.64 1.69
C ARG A 106 -2.43 -14.58 1.27
N ARG A 107 -2.70 -15.40 0.25
CA ARG A 107 -1.72 -16.36 -0.29
C ARG A 107 -0.55 -15.71 -1.02
N ARG A 108 -0.69 -14.43 -1.41
CA ARG A 108 0.35 -13.64 -2.06
C ARG A 108 0.92 -12.64 -1.06
N GLN A 109 2.24 -12.45 -1.09
CA GLN A 109 2.87 -11.39 -0.33
C GLN A 109 2.33 -10.02 -0.80
N PRO A 110 2.12 -9.07 0.12
CA PRO A 110 1.79 -7.70 -0.24
C PRO A 110 2.88 -7.15 -1.17
N GLU A 111 2.49 -6.58 -2.31
CA GLU A 111 3.44 -5.87 -3.16
C GLU A 111 3.83 -4.55 -2.48
N GLU A 112 5.13 -4.28 -2.40
CA GLU A 112 5.66 -3.05 -1.81
C GLU A 112 5.88 -2.00 -2.88
N TRP A 113 5.20 -0.87 -2.74
CA TRP A 113 5.34 0.25 -3.66
C TRP A 113 5.65 1.56 -2.93
N SER A 114 6.38 2.42 -3.63
CA SER A 114 6.64 3.79 -3.18
C SER A 114 5.33 4.50 -2.89
N GLY A 115 5.27 5.15 -1.73
CA GLY A 115 4.09 5.86 -1.28
C GLY A 115 3.14 5.02 -0.42
N MET A 116 3.34 3.71 -0.25
CA MET A 116 2.58 2.93 0.73
C MET A 116 3.03 3.23 2.16
N LEU A 117 2.19 2.90 3.15
CA LEU A 117 2.56 2.94 4.56
C LEU A 117 2.88 1.53 5.05
N ARG A 118 4.03 1.39 5.72
CA ARG A 118 4.39 0.22 6.49
C ARG A 118 4.10 0.51 7.95
N CYS A 119 3.24 -0.28 8.55
CA CYS A 119 2.86 -0.17 9.94
C CYS A 119 3.40 -1.37 10.71
N ARG A 120 4.07 -1.14 11.84
CA ARG A 120 4.67 -2.21 12.66
C ARG A 120 4.16 -2.14 14.09
N LEU A 121 3.67 -3.27 14.60
CA LEU A 121 3.49 -3.45 16.03
C LEU A 121 4.82 -3.86 16.65
N MET A 122 5.23 -3.14 17.68
CA MET A 122 6.50 -3.31 18.36
C MET A 122 6.26 -3.71 19.82
N ASP A 123 7.11 -4.57 20.36
CA ASP A 123 7.15 -4.84 21.79
C ASP A 123 7.95 -3.77 22.57
N ALA A 124 8.07 -3.96 23.89
CA ALA A 124 8.81 -3.05 24.76
C ALA A 124 10.33 -3.02 24.46
N ASP A 125 10.86 -4.11 23.88
CA ASP A 125 12.27 -4.27 23.55
C ASP A 125 12.58 -3.80 22.11
N GLY A 126 11.57 -3.30 21.38
CA GLY A 126 11.70 -2.82 20.01
C GLY A 126 11.71 -3.93 18.97
N GLN A 127 11.24 -5.14 19.27
CA GLN A 127 11.05 -6.21 18.29
C GLN A 127 9.71 -6.04 17.57
N THR A 128 9.71 -6.30 16.26
CA THR A 128 8.49 -6.30 15.45
C THR A 128 7.67 -7.55 15.70
N LEU A 129 6.49 -7.38 16.28
CA LEU A 129 5.52 -8.44 16.55
C LEU A 129 4.61 -8.73 15.35
N ALA A 130 4.26 -7.69 14.60
CA ALA A 130 3.46 -7.80 13.38
C ALA A 130 3.72 -6.62 12.46
N GLU A 131 3.55 -6.83 11.16
CA GLU A 131 3.68 -5.80 10.13
C GLU A 131 2.48 -5.87 9.17
N GLU A 132 1.99 -4.70 8.76
CA GLU A 132 0.96 -4.58 7.73
C GLU A 132 1.32 -3.41 6.81
N ILE A 133 1.16 -3.62 5.50
CA ILE A 133 1.38 -2.60 4.48
C ILE A 133 0.03 -2.17 3.92
N ILE A 134 -0.23 -0.87 3.93
CA ILE A 134 -1.47 -0.26 3.45
C ILE A 134 -1.17 0.81 2.42
N ALA A 135 -2.14 1.10 1.53
CA ALA A 135 -2.04 2.28 0.68
C ALA A 135 -2.02 3.54 1.55
N ALA A 136 -1.11 4.49 1.28
CA ALA A 136 -1.13 5.74 2.01
C ALA A 136 -2.35 6.58 1.62
N PRO A 137 -2.93 7.30 2.59
CA PRO A 137 -4.15 8.05 2.34
C PRO A 137 -3.87 9.43 1.72
N ASP A 138 -2.62 9.90 1.74
CA ASP A 138 -2.15 11.09 1.03
C ASP A 138 -1.61 10.70 -0.35
N GLN A 139 -2.20 11.28 -1.40
CA GLN A 139 -1.93 10.92 -2.79
C GLN A 139 -0.58 11.48 -3.26
N LEU A 140 0.51 10.78 -2.98
CA LEU A 140 1.78 10.98 -3.67
C LEU A 140 1.69 10.35 -5.06
N CYS A 141 1.40 11.17 -6.07
CA CYS A 141 1.31 10.72 -7.46
C CYS A 141 2.64 10.98 -8.19
N THR A 142 3.34 9.92 -8.60
CA THR A 142 4.44 10.08 -9.54
C THR A 142 3.87 10.31 -10.94
N VAL A 143 3.92 11.56 -11.43
CA VAL A 143 3.56 11.85 -12.83
C VAL A 143 4.66 11.28 -13.72
N LEU A 144 4.29 10.35 -14.60
CA LEU A 144 5.22 9.68 -15.52
C LEU A 144 5.53 10.52 -16.78
N ASP A 145 4.80 11.61 -17.01
CA ASP A 145 5.06 12.54 -18.10
C ASP A 145 6.15 13.54 -17.71
N SER A 146 7.41 13.15 -17.87
CA SER A 146 8.52 14.09 -17.88
C SER A 146 9.12 14.12 -19.26
N HIS A 147 8.73 15.12 -20.05
CA HIS A 147 9.20 15.33 -21.42
C HIS A 147 10.69 15.75 -21.49
N ASP A 148 11.31 16.08 -20.33
CA ASP A 148 12.63 16.71 -20.20
C ASP A 148 13.58 16.02 -19.17
N GLY A 149 13.39 14.74 -18.84
CA GLY A 149 14.34 14.01 -17.97
C GLY A 149 13.69 13.00 -17.03
N PRO A 150 14.43 12.39 -16.07
CA PRO A 150 13.89 11.37 -15.17
C PRO A 150 12.66 11.90 -14.44
N SER A 151 11.55 11.16 -14.52
CA SER A 151 10.26 11.53 -13.95
C SER A 151 10.39 11.85 -12.46
N LYS A 152 10.21 13.12 -12.12
CA LYS A 152 10.21 13.56 -10.72
C LYS A 152 8.80 13.38 -10.15
N PRO A 153 8.65 12.70 -9.00
CA PRO A 153 7.35 12.54 -8.36
C PRO A 153 6.77 13.90 -7.96
N VAL A 154 5.51 14.16 -8.36
CA VAL A 154 4.79 15.37 -7.99
C VAL A 154 4.00 15.09 -6.71
N LYS A 155 4.27 15.84 -5.65
CA LYS A 155 3.56 15.65 -4.39
C LYS A 155 2.24 16.41 -4.42
N LEU A 156 1.12 15.71 -4.48
CA LEU A 156 -0.21 16.29 -4.24
C LEU A 156 -0.54 16.09 -2.76
N ALA A 157 -0.26 17.11 -1.94
CA ALA A 157 -0.67 17.08 -0.54
C ALA A 157 -2.14 17.49 -0.43
N ILE A 158 -2.97 16.61 0.15
CA ILE A 158 -4.32 16.97 0.58
C ILE A 158 -4.16 17.91 1.79
N PRO A 159 -4.75 19.12 1.79
CA PRO A 159 -4.64 20.01 2.93
C PRO A 159 -5.39 19.45 4.14
N GLY A 160 -4.71 19.40 5.29
CA GLY A 160 -5.27 19.01 6.59
C GLY A 160 -4.97 17.57 7.01
N PRO A 161 -5.48 17.16 8.19
CA PRO A 161 -5.26 15.83 8.72
C PRO A 161 -5.91 14.76 7.85
N VAL A 162 -5.16 13.70 7.58
CA VAL A 162 -5.64 12.56 6.80
C VAL A 162 -5.92 11.39 7.72
N ILE A 163 -7.16 10.88 7.66
CA ILE A 163 -7.61 9.76 8.48
C ILE A 163 -7.45 8.44 7.72
N PHE A 164 -6.91 7.43 8.39
CA PHE A 164 -6.76 6.09 7.84
C PHE A 164 -6.90 5.02 8.92
N GLN A 165 -7.23 3.80 8.51
CA GLN A 165 -7.38 2.66 9.39
C GLN A 165 -6.34 1.60 9.06
N VAL A 166 -5.61 1.13 10.08
CA VAL A 166 -4.76 -0.05 9.98
C VAL A 166 -5.34 -1.20 10.81
N ARG A 167 -5.28 -2.43 10.29
CA ARG A 167 -5.85 -3.62 10.92
C ARG A 167 -4.74 -4.62 11.24
N MET A 168 -4.37 -4.71 12.51
CA MET A 168 -3.30 -5.59 12.97
C MET A 168 -3.85 -6.80 13.74
N PRO A 169 -3.09 -7.90 13.82
CA PRO A 169 -3.38 -8.95 14.80
C PRO A 169 -3.29 -8.39 16.23
N ARG A 170 -4.01 -9.03 17.16
CA ARG A 170 -3.89 -8.74 18.58
C ARG A 170 -2.79 -9.64 19.17
N VAL A 171 -1.68 -9.03 19.62
CA VAL A 171 -0.47 -9.76 20.06
C VAL A 171 -0.09 -9.33 21.47
N VAL A 172 0.31 -10.28 22.34
CA VAL A 172 0.70 -9.96 23.73
C VAL A 172 1.96 -9.12 23.68
N GLY A 173 2.04 -8.10 24.53
CA GLY A 173 3.25 -7.29 24.65
C GLY A 173 3.43 -6.28 23.53
N ALA A 174 2.42 -6.03 22.70
CA ALA A 174 2.44 -4.88 21.80
C ALA A 174 2.37 -3.59 22.62
N HIS A 175 3.45 -2.80 22.58
CA HIS A 175 3.59 -1.55 23.32
C HIS A 175 3.55 -0.31 22.43
N GLN A 176 3.88 -0.48 21.15
CA GLN A 176 3.99 0.65 20.23
C GLN A 176 3.52 0.27 18.83
N LEU A 177 2.86 1.20 18.16
CA LEU A 177 2.57 1.14 16.74
C LEU A 177 3.44 2.17 16.02
N GLU A 178 4.32 1.70 15.16
CA GLU A 178 5.18 2.55 14.32
C GLU A 178 4.63 2.63 12.90
N VAL A 179 4.73 3.82 12.30
CA VAL A 179 4.29 4.05 10.93
C VAL A 179 5.43 4.67 10.14
N PHE A 180 5.73 4.03 9.01
CA PHE A 180 6.72 4.44 8.04
C PHE A 180 6.05 4.64 6.68
N ARG A 181 6.61 5.53 5.87
CA ARG A 181 6.31 5.61 4.44
C ARG A 181 7.38 4.86 3.67
N ILE A 182 6.94 3.96 2.80
CA ILE A 182 7.83 3.29 1.86
C ILE A 182 8.19 4.28 0.76
N GLN A 183 9.48 4.49 0.52
CA GLN A 183 9.98 5.30 -0.58
C GLN A 183 10.81 4.44 -1.53
N GLY A 184 10.62 4.62 -2.83
CA GLY A 184 11.34 3.87 -3.85
C GLY A 184 10.66 2.56 -4.24
N PRO A 185 11.02 1.98 -5.40
CA PRO A 185 10.39 0.77 -5.91
C PRO A 185 11.09 -0.51 -5.43
N GLY A 186 10.30 -1.53 -5.08
CA GLY A 186 10.76 -2.92 -4.88
C GLY A 186 11.98 -3.04 -3.97
N ASN A 187 13.06 -3.63 -4.47
CA ASN A 187 14.28 -3.90 -3.68
C ASN A 187 15.07 -2.64 -3.25
N LEU A 188 14.71 -1.46 -3.77
CA LEU A 188 15.28 -0.17 -3.36
C LEU A 188 14.38 0.55 -2.35
N ALA A 189 13.30 -0.09 -1.90
CA ALA A 189 12.39 0.45 -0.92
C ALA A 189 13.13 0.75 0.40
N HIS A 190 13.02 1.99 0.87
CA HIS A 190 13.48 2.38 2.19
C HIS A 190 12.36 3.01 3.01
N ASP A 191 12.43 2.81 4.32
CA ASP A 191 11.45 3.30 5.27
C ASP A 191 11.75 4.74 5.67
N GLN A 192 10.82 5.65 5.37
CA GLN A 192 10.82 7.00 5.93
C GLN A 192 9.93 7.01 7.18
N TRP A 193 10.51 7.33 8.34
CA TRP A 193 9.76 7.47 9.59
C TRP A 193 8.66 8.54 9.51
N LEU A 194 7.42 8.20 9.90
CA LEU A 194 6.33 9.16 10.06
C LEU A 194 5.97 9.41 11.53
N GLY A 195 6.09 8.42 12.40
CA GLY A 195 5.80 8.56 13.82
C GLY A 195 5.45 7.24 14.50
N ASN A 196 5.20 7.33 15.80
CA ASN A 196 4.77 6.22 16.63
C ASN A 196 3.61 6.60 17.54
N ILE A 197 2.90 5.57 18.00
CA ILE A 197 1.84 5.67 19.01
C ILE A 197 2.12 4.64 20.09
N SER A 198 2.13 5.08 21.34
CA SER A 198 2.18 4.16 22.48
C SER A 198 0.81 3.52 22.67
N LEU A 199 0.81 2.20 22.81
CA LEU A 199 -0.38 1.36 22.95
C LEU A 199 -0.67 0.98 24.40
N ASN A 200 -0.02 1.64 25.37
CA ASN A 200 -0.16 1.33 26.80
C ASN A 200 -1.65 1.32 27.20
N GLU A 201 -2.18 0.12 27.44
CA GLU A 201 -3.41 -0.16 28.19
C GLU A 201 -3.05 -0.33 29.68
#